data_AF-A0A5E4LCX7-F1
#
_entry.id   AF-A0A5E4LCX7-F1
#
_cell.length_a   1.000
_cell.length_b   1.000
_cell.length_c   1.000
_cell.angle_alpha   90.00
_cell.angle_beta   90.00
_cell.angle_gamma   90.00
#
_symmetry.space_group_name_H-M   'P 1'
#
loop_
_entity.id
_entity.type
_entity.pdbx_description
1 polymer ?
#
loop_
_entity_poly.entity_id
_entity_poly.type
_entity_poly.pdbx_seq_one_letter_code
_entity_poly.pdbx_strand_id
1 'polypeptide(L)'
;MDDRTVIISSRELVDHTVLSRKRNELAFKRDFLLRTGAKDGDLHLKAITDELSSLEEKLKPLGEKLSVADLLTVVPGRKEITEFTEKINQYSRPELDNAVKNKSGEAYELMKKRAMFVKNNFERREDIARLTIMLNTMPRKEAETLRQLIEEGQGGDVDVSFLPKEKQQQLINLTARLGRPCCVYAGSFSLDKKKVESAELRAADEVMRTLPGGRAIWVEAGKAASFDANEKEIAQLLGKIQSKTAEKQARQLTEEESVYFDKVQNDYIAALGKRAEIVKGIDLSETAKVYKKESYKTSVEEY
;
A
#
# COMPACT_ATOMS: atom_id res chain seq x y z
N MET A 1 21.82 -16.49 -12.72
CA MET A 1 21.16 -15.23 -12.34
C MET A 1 22.07 -14.12 -12.79
N ASP A 2 21.55 -13.14 -13.53
CA ASP A 2 22.33 -11.99 -13.99
C ASP A 2 22.63 -11.09 -12.79
N ASP A 3 23.91 -11.02 -12.40
CA ASP A 3 24.39 -10.36 -11.17
C ASP A 3 24.16 -8.84 -11.17
N ARG A 4 23.64 -8.30 -12.26
CA ARG A 4 23.31 -6.88 -12.48
C ARG A 4 21.90 -6.49 -12.07
N THR A 5 21.06 -7.47 -11.70
CA THR A 5 19.63 -7.23 -11.44
C THR A 5 19.15 -7.78 -10.11
N VAL A 6 18.11 -7.16 -9.56
CA VAL A 6 17.44 -7.54 -8.32
C VAL A 6 15.94 -7.63 -8.59
N ILE A 7 15.29 -8.67 -8.08
CA ILE A 7 13.84 -8.84 -8.20
C ILE A 7 13.19 -8.20 -6.98
N ILE A 8 12.32 -7.21 -7.15
CA ILE A 8 11.55 -6.59 -6.06
C ILE A 8 10.08 -6.96 -6.22
N SER A 9 9.41 -7.35 -5.12
CA SER A 9 7.98 -7.63 -5.12
C SER A 9 7.14 -6.50 -4.51
N SER A 10 5.86 -6.41 -4.88
CA SER A 10 4.92 -5.49 -4.24
C SER A 10 4.78 -5.80 -2.74
N ARG A 11 4.89 -7.07 -2.34
CA ARG A 11 4.87 -7.47 -0.94
C ARG A 11 6.03 -6.88 -0.15
N GLU A 12 7.25 -6.95 -0.69
CA GLU A 12 8.45 -6.38 -0.07
C GLU A 12 8.34 -4.85 0.12
N LEU A 13 7.78 -4.14 -0.87
CA LEU A 13 7.54 -2.69 -0.76
C LEU A 13 6.52 -2.35 0.34
N VAL A 14 5.45 -3.14 0.45
CA VAL A 14 4.43 -2.97 1.50
C VAL A 14 5.01 -3.28 2.87
N ASP A 15 5.71 -4.40 3.01
CA ASP A 15 6.32 -4.82 4.28
C ASP A 15 7.37 -3.80 4.74
N HIS A 16 8.24 -3.32 3.83
CA HIS A 16 9.17 -2.23 4.13
C HIS A 16 8.43 -0.98 4.61
N THR A 17 7.38 -0.54 3.92
CA THR A 17 6.59 0.64 4.31
C THR A 17 5.95 0.50 5.69
N VAL A 18 5.36 -0.67 5.99
CA VAL A 18 4.72 -0.95 7.29
C VAL A 18 5.77 -0.98 8.42
N LEU A 19 6.85 -1.71 8.21
CA LEU A 19 7.92 -1.86 9.21
C LEU A 19 8.63 -0.52 9.45
N SER A 20 8.96 0.24 8.40
CA SER A 20 9.58 1.57 8.54
C SER A 20 8.69 2.55 9.29
N ARG A 21 7.37 2.55 9.02
CA ARG A 21 6.43 3.40 9.78
C ARG A 21 6.43 3.01 11.27
N LYS A 22 6.32 1.72 11.59
CA LYS A 22 6.31 1.24 12.97
C LYS A 22 7.62 1.57 13.69
N ARG A 23 8.76 1.39 13.01
CA ARG A 23 10.09 1.76 13.51
C ARG A 23 10.17 3.25 13.83
N ASN A 24 9.70 4.12 12.92
CA ASN A 24 9.71 5.57 13.15
C ASN A 24 8.77 5.99 14.29
N GLU A 25 7.61 5.34 14.43
CA GLU A 25 6.68 5.60 15.54
C GLU A 25 7.29 5.21 16.90
N LEU A 26 7.91 4.02 16.99
CA LEU A 26 8.56 3.57 18.22
C LEU A 26 9.80 4.41 18.57
N ALA A 27 10.59 4.81 17.57
CA ALA A 27 11.71 5.72 17.76
C ALA A 27 11.23 7.06 18.32
N PHE A 28 10.15 7.63 17.75
CA PHE A 28 9.54 8.84 18.29
C PHE A 28 9.06 8.67 19.74
N LYS A 29 8.37 7.56 20.05
CA LYS A 29 7.90 7.27 21.42
C LYS A 29 9.06 7.16 22.41
N ARG A 30 10.12 6.45 22.06
CA ARG A 30 11.34 6.34 22.87
C ARG A 30 11.93 7.72 23.13
N ASP A 31 12.17 8.48 22.08
CA ASP A 31 12.80 9.80 22.18
C ASP A 31 11.91 10.79 22.95
N PHE A 32 10.58 10.66 22.83
CA PHE A 32 9.63 11.44 23.62
C PHE A 32 9.73 11.10 25.11
N LEU A 33 9.70 9.81 25.47
CA LEU A 33 9.79 9.36 26.86
C LEU A 33 11.08 9.85 27.54
N LEU A 34 12.22 9.70 26.85
CA LEU A 34 13.52 10.19 27.32
C LEU A 34 13.50 11.70 27.60
N ARG A 35 12.89 12.49 26.70
CA ARG A 35 12.75 13.94 26.90
C ARG A 35 11.81 14.32 28.05
N THR A 36 10.80 13.49 28.34
CA THR A 36 9.86 13.74 29.44
C THR A 36 10.35 13.22 30.80
N GLY A 37 11.61 12.77 30.88
CA GLY A 37 12.24 12.38 32.14
C GLY A 37 12.17 10.89 32.48
N ALA A 38 11.81 10.02 31.53
CA ALA A 38 12.01 8.59 31.68
C ALA A 38 13.51 8.29 31.79
N LYS A 39 13.89 7.36 32.67
CA LYS A 39 15.29 7.04 32.95
C LYS A 39 15.73 5.85 32.12
N ASP A 40 16.99 5.85 31.68
CA ASP A 40 17.61 4.68 31.07
C ASP A 40 17.44 3.47 32.01
N GLY A 41 16.81 2.41 31.51
CA GLY A 41 16.49 1.20 32.29
C GLY A 41 15.03 1.03 32.68
N ASP A 42 14.15 2.01 32.45
CA ASP A 42 12.70 1.83 32.63
C ASP A 42 12.17 0.67 31.77
N LEU A 43 11.34 -0.19 32.35
CA LEU A 43 10.76 -1.37 31.68
C LEU A 43 10.11 -1.02 30.33
N HIS A 44 9.40 0.13 30.28
CA HIS A 44 8.78 0.63 29.06
C HIS A 44 9.79 1.04 27.98
N LEU A 45 10.89 1.69 28.37
CA LEU A 45 11.96 2.07 27.44
C LEU A 45 12.71 0.83 26.94
N LYS A 46 12.95 -0.16 27.81
CA LYS A 46 13.56 -1.43 27.43
C LYS A 46 12.69 -2.18 26.41
N ALA A 47 11.39 -2.32 26.68
CA ALA A 47 10.46 -2.99 25.77
C ALA A 47 10.41 -2.31 24.38
N ILE A 48 10.37 -0.98 24.33
CA ILE A 48 10.40 -0.22 23.06
C ILE A 48 11.73 -0.43 22.34
N THR A 49 12.85 -0.46 23.08
CA THR A 49 14.19 -0.66 22.51
C THR A 49 14.33 -2.07 21.91
N ASP A 50 13.89 -3.11 22.64
CA ASP A 50 13.91 -4.49 22.16
C ASP A 50 13.04 -4.65 20.91
N GLU A 51 11.86 -4.02 20.87
CA GLU A 51 10.98 -4.03 19.71
C GLU A 51 11.60 -3.27 18.52
N LEU A 52 12.28 -2.14 18.76
CA LEU A 52 13.03 -1.41 17.74
C LEU A 52 14.13 -2.27 17.12
N SER A 53 14.92 -2.98 17.94
CA SER A 53 15.95 -3.89 17.45
C SER A 53 15.37 -5.01 16.58
N SER A 54 14.26 -5.63 17.01
CA SER A 54 13.58 -6.66 16.21
C SER A 54 13.05 -6.11 14.87
N LEU A 55 12.57 -4.86 14.84
CA LEU A 55 12.15 -4.22 13.60
C LEU A 55 13.33 -3.89 12.69
N GLU A 56 14.46 -3.45 13.25
CA GLU A 56 15.68 -3.16 12.49
C GLU A 56 16.24 -4.43 11.84
N GLU A 57 16.21 -5.58 12.53
CA GLU A 57 16.58 -6.88 11.97
C GLU A 57 15.70 -7.28 10.78
N LYS A 58 14.38 -7.04 10.87
CA LYS A 58 13.44 -7.32 9.77
C LYS A 58 13.58 -6.34 8.61
N LEU A 59 13.89 -5.08 8.90
CA LEU A 59 14.08 -4.04 7.88
C LEU A 59 15.39 -4.18 7.13
N LYS A 60 16.46 -4.63 7.79
CA LYS A 60 17.81 -4.72 7.21
C LYS A 60 17.84 -5.43 5.84
N PRO A 61 17.35 -6.67 5.68
CA PRO A 61 17.40 -7.34 4.39
C PRO A 61 16.57 -6.63 3.30
N LEU A 62 15.42 -6.03 3.67
CA LEU A 62 14.60 -5.27 2.74
C LEU A 62 15.29 -3.96 2.33
N GLY A 63 15.90 -3.26 3.28
CA GLY A 63 16.63 -2.02 3.06
C GLY A 63 17.88 -2.22 2.20
N GLU A 64 18.66 -3.28 2.44
CA GLU A 64 19.81 -3.66 1.62
C GLU A 64 19.40 -3.95 0.17
N LYS A 65 18.29 -4.69 -0.01
CA LYS A 65 17.77 -5.03 -1.33
C LYS A 65 17.26 -3.79 -2.10
N LEU A 66 16.56 -2.89 -1.41
CA LEU A 66 16.01 -1.67 -2.01
C LEU A 66 17.08 -0.60 -2.23
N SER A 67 18.13 -0.54 -1.43
CA SER A 67 19.18 0.48 -1.55
C SER A 67 20.02 0.30 -2.81
N VAL A 68 20.23 -0.95 -3.25
CA VAL A 68 20.97 -1.27 -4.47
C VAL A 68 20.12 -1.20 -5.74
N ALA A 69 18.79 -1.28 -5.63
CA ALA A 69 17.88 -1.25 -6.78
C ALA A 69 17.68 0.19 -7.30
N ASP A 70 17.81 0.41 -8.61
CA ASP A 70 17.39 1.66 -9.27
C ASP A 70 15.86 1.69 -9.49
N LEU A 71 15.14 1.64 -8.38
CA LEU A 71 13.69 1.57 -8.37
C LEU A 71 13.06 2.95 -8.56
N LEU A 72 12.22 3.09 -9.57
CA LEU A 72 11.35 4.25 -9.74
C LEU A 72 10.19 4.19 -8.73
N THR A 73 10.30 4.91 -7.61
CA THR A 73 9.26 4.95 -6.57
C THR A 73 8.18 5.97 -6.88
N VAL A 74 6.91 5.63 -6.60
CA VAL A 74 5.76 6.54 -6.72
C VAL A 74 5.33 7.07 -5.36
N VAL A 75 5.14 8.37 -5.25
CA VAL A 75 4.63 9.09 -4.07
C VAL A 75 3.51 10.04 -4.53
N PRO A 76 2.25 9.60 -4.48
CA PRO A 76 1.12 10.45 -4.85
C PRO A 76 1.11 11.75 -4.02
N GLY A 77 0.89 12.88 -4.71
CA GLY A 77 0.91 14.20 -4.08
C GLY A 77 2.30 14.66 -3.62
N ARG A 78 3.38 14.19 -4.27
CA ARG A 78 4.76 14.54 -3.92
C ARG A 78 4.97 16.05 -3.87
N LYS A 79 4.41 16.78 -4.84
CA LYS A 79 4.52 18.24 -4.93
C LYS A 79 3.94 18.91 -3.69
N GLU A 80 2.70 18.58 -3.33
CA GLU A 80 2.01 19.14 -2.16
C GLU A 80 2.74 18.76 -0.86
N ILE A 81 3.22 17.52 -0.74
CA ILE A 81 4.02 17.09 0.42
C ILE A 81 5.31 17.91 0.53
N THR A 82 5.98 18.16 -0.59
CA THR A 82 7.24 18.93 -0.63
C THR A 82 6.99 20.39 -0.25
N GLU A 83 5.99 21.03 -0.87
CA GLU A 83 5.58 22.40 -0.56
C GLU A 83 5.21 22.58 0.92
N PHE A 84 4.45 21.66 1.52
CA PHE A 84 4.14 21.73 2.95
C PHE A 84 5.38 21.48 3.80
N THR A 85 6.27 20.57 3.40
CA THR A 85 7.51 20.28 4.16
C THR A 85 8.42 21.51 4.18
N GLU A 86 8.59 22.20 3.05
CA GLU A 86 9.35 23.44 2.96
C GLU A 86 8.78 24.55 3.85
N LYS A 87 7.47 24.75 3.83
CA LYS A 87 6.79 25.73 4.71
C LYS A 87 6.92 25.37 6.19
N ILE A 88 6.81 24.09 6.55
CA ILE A 88 6.98 23.62 7.93
C ILE A 88 8.42 23.86 8.42
N ASN A 89 9.42 23.65 7.55
CA ASN A 89 10.83 23.83 7.89
C ASN A 89 11.23 25.30 8.14
N GLN A 90 10.35 26.26 7.84
CA GLN A 90 10.56 27.68 8.18
C GLN A 90 10.30 27.97 9.67
N TYR A 91 9.57 27.10 10.37
CA TYR A 91 9.31 27.25 11.80
C TYR A 91 10.40 26.59 12.64
N SER A 92 10.71 27.20 13.77
CA SER A 92 11.61 26.61 14.76
C SER A 92 10.96 25.42 15.47
N ARG A 93 11.79 24.53 16.01
CA ARG A 93 11.30 23.34 16.72
C ARG A 93 10.40 23.65 17.93
N PRO A 94 10.68 24.67 18.77
CA PRO A 94 9.77 25.08 19.85
C PRO A 94 8.40 25.57 19.35
N GLU A 95 8.34 26.24 18.21
CA GLU A 95 7.07 26.69 17.60
C GLU A 95 6.25 25.49 17.13
N LEU A 96 6.89 24.51 16.50
CA LEU A 96 6.23 23.27 16.08
C LEU A 96 5.69 22.49 17.28
N ASP A 97 6.46 22.36 18.35
CA ASP A 97 6.03 21.66 19.57
C ASP A 97 4.83 22.36 20.22
N ASN A 98 4.85 23.70 20.29
CA ASN A 98 3.73 24.50 20.80
C ASN A 98 2.48 24.36 19.91
N ALA A 99 2.65 24.38 18.60
CA ALA A 99 1.55 24.22 17.64
C ALA A 99 0.88 22.84 17.76
N VAL A 100 1.68 21.77 17.93
CA VAL A 100 1.15 20.40 18.17
C VAL A 100 0.44 20.31 19.51
N LYS A 101 1.01 20.89 20.57
CA LYS A 101 0.40 20.87 21.92
C LYS A 101 -0.93 21.60 21.97
N ASN A 102 -1.00 22.78 21.35
CA ASN A 102 -2.20 23.62 21.35
C ASN A 102 -3.19 23.26 20.24
N LYS A 103 -2.78 22.40 19.30
CA LYS A 103 -3.56 21.98 18.12
C LYS A 103 -4.11 23.16 17.32
N SER A 104 -3.33 24.22 17.20
CA SER A 104 -3.75 25.49 16.60
C SER A 104 -2.59 26.23 15.95
N GLY A 105 -2.92 27.23 15.13
CA GLY A 105 -1.96 28.04 14.38
C GLY A 105 -1.62 27.48 13.00
N GLU A 106 -0.93 28.29 12.20
CA GLU A 106 -0.60 27.98 10.80
C GLU A 106 0.30 26.76 10.67
N ALA A 107 1.34 26.65 11.52
CA ALA A 107 2.23 25.50 11.55
C ALA A 107 1.47 24.18 11.78
N TYR A 108 0.50 24.18 12.70
CA TYR A 108 -0.33 23.00 12.96
C TYR A 108 -1.18 22.62 11.75
N GLU A 109 -1.81 23.59 11.08
CA GLU A 109 -2.61 23.33 9.89
C GLU A 109 -1.77 22.83 8.71
N LEU A 110 -0.55 23.33 8.53
CA LEU A 110 0.40 22.81 7.54
C LEU A 110 0.80 21.36 7.86
N MET A 111 1.16 21.07 9.12
CA MET A 111 1.48 19.72 9.57
C MET A 111 0.31 18.75 9.38
N LYS A 112 -0.90 19.19 9.69
CA LYS A 112 -2.14 18.41 9.52
C LYS A 112 -2.43 18.12 8.05
N LYS A 113 -2.30 19.12 7.16
CA LYS A 113 -2.44 18.93 5.71
C LYS A 113 -1.42 17.94 5.17
N ARG A 114 -0.13 18.11 5.51
CA ARG A 114 0.93 17.15 5.15
C ARG A 114 0.64 15.74 5.69
N ALA A 115 0.22 15.64 6.96
CA ALA A 115 -0.10 14.36 7.59
C ALA A 115 -1.26 13.63 6.90
N MET A 116 -2.24 14.36 6.36
CA MET A 116 -3.34 13.79 5.58
C MET A 116 -2.81 13.08 4.31
N PHE A 117 -1.92 13.72 3.55
CA PHE A 117 -1.29 13.07 2.39
C PHE A 117 -0.48 11.84 2.77
N VAL A 118 0.35 11.94 3.81
CA VAL A 118 1.18 10.81 4.29
C VAL A 118 0.30 9.66 4.78
N LYS A 119 -0.79 9.97 5.51
CA LYS A 119 -1.76 8.98 5.99
C LYS A 119 -2.46 8.28 4.83
N ASN A 120 -2.97 9.05 3.86
CA ASN A 120 -3.62 8.51 2.67
C ASN A 120 -2.67 7.60 1.88
N ASN A 121 -1.41 8.01 1.69
CA ASN A 121 -0.40 7.18 1.01
C ASN A 121 -0.14 5.87 1.76
N PHE A 122 -0.10 5.90 3.09
CA PHE A 122 0.04 4.67 3.88
C PHE A 122 -1.19 3.75 3.79
N GLU A 123 -2.39 4.31 3.84
CA GLU A 123 -3.64 3.54 3.68
C GLU A 123 -3.73 2.92 2.28
N ARG A 124 -3.16 3.58 1.26
CA ARG A 124 -3.05 3.12 -0.13
C ARG A 124 -1.72 2.43 -0.47
N ARG A 125 -0.92 2.03 0.52
CA ARG A 125 0.43 1.46 0.31
C ARG A 125 0.46 0.27 -0.65
N GLU A 126 -0.58 -0.55 -0.67
CA GLU A 126 -0.68 -1.70 -1.60
C GLU A 126 -0.82 -1.23 -3.05
N ASP A 127 -1.68 -0.26 -3.32
CA ASP A 127 -1.87 0.30 -4.66
C ASP A 127 -0.60 1.04 -5.13
N ILE A 128 0.06 1.78 -4.23
CA ILE A 128 1.36 2.42 -4.51
C ILE A 128 2.43 1.38 -4.84
N ALA A 129 2.48 0.26 -4.11
CA ALA A 129 3.45 -0.80 -4.35
C ALA A 129 3.21 -1.50 -5.70
N ARG A 130 1.95 -1.80 -6.05
CA ARG A 130 1.59 -2.39 -7.36
C ARG A 130 1.95 -1.44 -8.50
N LEU A 131 1.63 -0.16 -8.36
CA LEU A 131 1.96 0.84 -9.36
C LEU A 131 3.47 1.02 -9.51
N THR A 132 4.20 1.06 -8.38
CA THR A 132 5.67 1.12 -8.37
C THR A 132 6.25 -0.07 -9.14
N ILE A 133 5.83 -1.29 -8.86
CA ILE A 133 6.28 -2.48 -9.60
C ILE A 133 5.93 -2.35 -11.08
N MET A 134 4.69 -1.97 -11.41
CA MET A 134 4.25 -1.85 -12.80
C MET A 134 5.09 -0.85 -13.60
N LEU A 135 5.35 0.35 -13.07
CA LEU A 135 6.19 1.35 -13.75
C LEU A 135 7.62 0.83 -13.99
N ASN A 136 8.17 0.06 -13.06
CA ASN A 136 9.50 -0.53 -13.20
C ASN A 136 9.56 -1.74 -14.16
N THR A 137 8.43 -2.16 -14.73
CA THR A 137 8.40 -3.13 -15.85
C THR A 137 8.31 -2.45 -17.21
N MET A 138 8.14 -1.12 -17.26
CA MET A 138 8.02 -0.34 -18.48
C MET A 138 9.38 0.26 -18.90
N PRO A 139 9.53 0.70 -20.15
CA PRO A 139 10.68 1.50 -20.54
C PRO A 139 10.78 2.78 -19.71
N ARG A 140 12.01 3.17 -19.33
CA ARG A 140 12.27 4.15 -18.27
C ARG A 140 11.67 5.54 -18.57
N LYS A 141 11.70 5.97 -19.83
CA LYS A 141 11.21 7.29 -20.25
C LYS A 141 9.70 7.43 -20.03
N GLU A 142 8.95 6.43 -20.47
CA GLU A 142 7.50 6.33 -20.31
C GLU A 142 7.14 6.19 -18.83
N ALA A 143 7.89 5.36 -18.09
CA ALA A 143 7.71 5.16 -16.65
C ALA A 143 7.90 6.47 -15.85
N GLU A 144 8.94 7.25 -16.15
CA GLU A 144 9.21 8.54 -15.50
C GLU A 144 8.15 9.58 -15.82
N THR A 145 7.68 9.61 -17.07
CA THR A 145 6.60 10.53 -17.50
C THR A 145 5.28 10.17 -16.82
N LEU A 146 4.93 8.87 -16.75
CA LEU A 146 3.78 8.39 -15.99
C LEU A 146 3.91 8.72 -14.49
N ARG A 147 5.10 8.53 -13.89
CA ARG A 147 5.33 8.92 -12.49
C ARG A 147 5.02 10.40 -12.27
N GLN A 148 5.56 11.30 -13.10
CA GLN A 148 5.29 12.74 -12.96
C GLN A 148 3.79 13.05 -13.08
N LEU A 149 3.13 12.47 -14.07
CA LEU A 149 1.70 12.63 -14.29
C LEU A 149 0.88 12.15 -13.07
N ILE A 150 1.27 11.06 -12.43
CA ILE A 150 0.59 10.50 -11.25
C ILE A 150 0.90 11.31 -9.99
N GLU A 151 2.16 11.63 -9.75
CA GLU A 151 2.58 12.32 -8.53
C GLU A 151 2.09 13.78 -8.51
N GLU A 152 2.18 14.47 -9.65
CA GLU A 152 2.00 15.93 -9.74
C GLU A 152 0.73 16.34 -10.48
N GLY A 153 0.09 15.43 -11.22
CA GLY A 153 -1.07 15.76 -12.06
C GLY A 153 -0.72 16.66 -13.25
N GLN A 154 0.57 16.68 -13.64
CA GLN A 154 1.11 17.50 -14.72
C GLN A 154 1.91 16.59 -15.66
N GLY A 155 1.84 16.86 -16.96
CA GLY A 155 2.54 16.09 -17.98
C GLY A 155 1.76 16.00 -19.29
N GLY A 156 2.45 15.56 -20.34
CA GLY A 156 1.80 15.17 -21.59
C GLY A 156 1.23 13.76 -21.51
N ASP A 157 0.45 13.40 -22.52
CA ASP A 157 -0.01 12.02 -22.70
C ASP A 157 1.17 11.07 -22.86
N VAL A 158 1.03 9.84 -22.37
CA VAL A 158 2.08 8.82 -22.47
C VAL A 158 1.57 7.66 -23.31
N ASP A 159 2.33 7.28 -24.34
CA ASP A 159 2.01 6.07 -25.10
C ASP A 159 2.13 4.84 -24.20
N VAL A 160 1.05 4.08 -24.08
CA VAL A 160 0.98 2.82 -23.35
C VAL A 160 0.51 1.67 -24.24
N SER A 161 0.47 1.88 -25.56
CA SER A 161 0.02 0.90 -26.56
C SER A 161 0.84 -0.39 -26.55
N PHE A 162 2.10 -0.32 -26.08
CA PHE A 162 2.97 -1.48 -25.90
C PHE A 162 2.55 -2.41 -24.75
N LEU A 163 1.69 -1.95 -23.83
CA LEU A 163 1.17 -2.77 -22.74
C LEU A 163 -0.05 -3.58 -23.20
N PRO A 164 -0.23 -4.82 -22.72
CA PRO A 164 -1.49 -5.55 -22.88
C PRO A 164 -2.68 -4.77 -22.30
N LYS A 165 -3.86 -4.95 -22.88
CA LYS A 165 -5.09 -4.23 -22.49
C LYS A 165 -5.41 -4.38 -21.00
N GLU A 166 -5.14 -5.56 -20.43
CA GLU A 166 -5.34 -5.84 -19.01
C GLU A 166 -4.40 -5.00 -18.13
N LYS A 167 -3.16 -4.80 -18.57
CA LYS A 167 -2.17 -3.96 -17.87
C LYS A 167 -2.48 -2.48 -18.00
N GLN A 168 -2.97 -2.05 -19.15
CA GLN A 168 -3.49 -0.69 -19.33
C GLN A 168 -4.68 -0.43 -18.39
N GLN A 169 -5.63 -1.36 -18.31
CA GLN A 169 -6.76 -1.26 -17.38
C GLN A 169 -6.30 -1.24 -15.92
N GLN A 170 -5.33 -2.10 -15.55
CA GLN A 170 -4.74 -2.11 -14.21
C GLN A 170 -4.08 -0.77 -13.88
N LEU A 171 -3.34 -0.16 -14.82
CA LEU A 171 -2.73 1.16 -14.66
C LEU A 171 -3.80 2.22 -14.38
N ILE A 172 -4.84 2.29 -15.23
CA ILE A 172 -5.95 3.25 -15.08
C ILE A 172 -6.64 3.11 -13.72
N ASN A 173 -6.94 1.87 -13.30
CA ASN A 173 -7.60 1.64 -12.02
C ASN A 173 -6.68 2.06 -10.86
N LEU A 174 -5.40 1.69 -10.89
CA LEU A 174 -4.44 2.09 -9.85
C LEU A 174 -4.31 3.61 -9.73
N THR A 175 -4.21 4.35 -10.85
CA THR A 175 -4.12 5.81 -10.79
C THR A 175 -5.41 6.45 -10.28
N ALA A 176 -6.58 5.94 -10.69
CA ALA A 176 -7.86 6.41 -10.20
C ALA A 176 -8.00 6.21 -8.68
N ARG A 177 -7.61 5.04 -8.16
CA ARG A 177 -7.58 4.71 -6.72
C ARG A 177 -6.66 5.63 -5.91
N LEU A 178 -5.62 6.16 -6.55
CA LEU A 178 -4.68 7.13 -5.97
C LEU A 178 -5.11 8.60 -6.19
N GLY A 179 -6.33 8.83 -6.68
CA GLY A 179 -6.90 10.17 -6.84
C GLY A 179 -6.55 10.87 -8.15
N ARG A 180 -5.98 10.15 -9.13
CA ARG A 180 -5.66 10.64 -10.47
C ARG A 180 -6.46 9.85 -11.51
N PRO A 181 -7.74 10.17 -11.72
CA PRO A 181 -8.55 9.50 -12.73
C PRO A 181 -7.95 9.78 -14.12
N CYS A 182 -7.64 8.70 -14.83
CA CYS A 182 -7.04 8.73 -16.16
C CYS A 182 -7.89 7.91 -17.13
N CYS A 183 -7.57 7.98 -18.41
CA CYS A 183 -8.14 7.13 -19.45
C CYS A 183 -7.08 6.75 -20.49
N VAL A 184 -7.37 5.74 -21.29
CA VAL A 184 -6.57 5.44 -22.49
C VAL A 184 -7.40 5.73 -23.73
N TYR A 185 -6.83 6.56 -24.61
CA TYR A 185 -7.43 6.99 -25.87
C TYR A 185 -6.37 6.86 -26.97
N ALA A 186 -6.66 6.10 -28.03
CA ALA A 186 -5.73 5.86 -29.13
C ALA A 186 -4.35 5.38 -28.64
N GLY A 187 -4.34 4.42 -27.72
CA GLY A 187 -3.12 3.89 -27.11
C GLY A 187 -2.40 4.82 -26.12
N SER A 188 -2.86 6.05 -25.93
CA SER A 188 -2.24 7.04 -25.06
C SER A 188 -2.95 7.19 -23.71
N PHE A 189 -2.20 7.11 -22.63
CA PHE A 189 -2.64 7.36 -21.26
C PHE A 189 -2.73 8.86 -21.00
N SER A 190 -3.91 9.34 -20.62
CA SER A 190 -4.21 10.77 -20.49
C SER A 190 -5.02 11.12 -19.25
N LEU A 191 -4.76 12.31 -18.69
CA LEU A 191 -5.58 12.99 -17.67
C LEU A 191 -6.68 13.87 -18.28
N ASP A 192 -6.71 14.04 -19.61
CA ASP A 192 -7.64 14.95 -20.26
C ASP A 192 -9.08 14.46 -20.14
N LYS A 193 -9.87 15.21 -19.37
CA LYS A 193 -11.30 14.94 -19.14
C LYS A 193 -12.11 14.92 -20.45
N LYS A 194 -11.68 15.66 -21.48
CA LYS A 194 -12.38 15.69 -22.78
C LYS A 194 -12.24 14.36 -23.53
N LYS A 195 -11.13 13.64 -23.32
CA LYS A 195 -10.87 12.34 -23.97
C LYS A 195 -11.63 11.21 -23.31
N VAL A 196 -12.08 11.39 -22.07
CA VAL A 196 -12.76 10.34 -21.30
C VAL A 196 -13.98 9.81 -22.04
N GLU A 197 -14.81 10.65 -22.66
CA GLU A 197 -16.04 10.21 -23.36
C GLU A 197 -15.79 9.36 -24.60
N SER A 198 -14.61 9.47 -25.21
CA SER A 198 -14.21 8.69 -26.39
C SER A 198 -13.13 7.65 -26.07
N ALA A 199 -12.74 7.52 -24.81
CA ALA A 199 -11.68 6.62 -24.39
C ALA A 199 -12.07 5.16 -24.56
N GLU A 200 -11.10 4.36 -25.01
CA GLU A 200 -11.18 2.91 -25.17
C GLU A 200 -11.23 2.20 -23.81
N LEU A 201 -10.50 2.75 -22.84
CA LEU A 201 -10.46 2.26 -21.47
C LEU A 201 -10.63 3.41 -20.49
N ARG A 202 -11.39 3.14 -19.42
CA ARG A 202 -11.70 4.07 -18.34
C ARG A 202 -11.59 3.34 -17.01
N ALA A 203 -11.47 4.10 -15.92
CA ALA A 203 -11.46 3.52 -14.59
C ALA A 203 -12.73 2.70 -14.36
N ALA A 204 -12.56 1.49 -13.86
CA ALA A 204 -13.68 0.67 -13.43
C ALA A 204 -14.40 1.38 -12.27
N ASP A 205 -15.72 1.21 -12.21
CA ASP A 205 -16.50 1.67 -11.06
C ASP A 205 -16.25 0.72 -9.89
N GLU A 206 -15.34 1.13 -9.00
CA GLU A 206 -14.88 0.34 -7.87
C GLU A 206 -15.14 1.07 -6.55
N VAL A 207 -15.59 0.33 -5.55
CA VAL A 207 -15.78 0.80 -4.20
C VAL A 207 -14.78 0.16 -3.26
N MET A 208 -14.23 0.97 -2.36
CA MET A 208 -13.35 0.47 -1.32
C MET A 208 -14.15 -0.32 -0.27
N ARG A 209 -13.60 -1.46 0.14
CA ARG A 209 -14.07 -2.27 1.28
C ARG A 209 -12.89 -2.62 2.18
N THR A 210 -13.18 -2.91 3.44
CA THR A 210 -12.17 -3.28 4.43
C THR A 210 -12.43 -4.70 4.89
N LEU A 211 -11.44 -5.57 4.70
CA LEU A 211 -11.47 -6.93 5.21
C LEU A 211 -11.22 -6.97 6.73
N PRO A 212 -11.64 -8.04 7.42
CA PRO A 212 -11.20 -8.32 8.77
C PRO A 212 -9.65 -8.25 8.87
N GLY A 213 -9.14 -7.50 9.84
CA GLY A 213 -7.70 -7.18 9.95
C GLY A 213 -7.29 -5.85 9.32
N GLY A 214 -8.22 -5.05 8.79
CA GLY A 214 -7.98 -3.66 8.39
C GLY A 214 -7.35 -3.49 7.02
N ARG A 215 -7.28 -4.56 6.21
CA ARG A 215 -6.81 -4.49 4.82
C ARG A 215 -7.88 -3.90 3.92
N ALA A 216 -7.56 -2.81 3.22
CA ALA A 216 -8.44 -2.23 2.22
C ALA A 216 -8.33 -2.98 0.89
N ILE A 217 -9.46 -3.23 0.25
CA ILE A 217 -9.57 -3.86 -1.07
C ILE A 217 -10.56 -3.05 -1.92
N TRP A 218 -10.47 -3.25 -3.23
CA TRP A 218 -11.32 -2.60 -4.21
C TRP A 218 -12.22 -3.63 -4.87
N VAL A 219 -13.53 -3.40 -4.83
CA VAL A 219 -14.54 -4.31 -5.37
C VAL A 219 -15.34 -3.54 -6.41
N GLU A 220 -15.61 -4.15 -7.56
CA GLU A 220 -16.54 -3.58 -8.55
C GLU A 220 -17.87 -3.20 -7.89
N ALA A 221 -18.38 -2.00 -8.17
CA ALA A 221 -19.58 -1.47 -7.54
C ALA A 221 -20.79 -2.41 -7.67
N GLY A 222 -20.95 -3.05 -8.84
CA GLY A 222 -22.00 -4.04 -9.08
C GLY A 222 -21.88 -5.33 -8.26
N LYS A 223 -20.68 -5.66 -7.76
CA LYS A 223 -20.42 -6.84 -6.91
C LYS A 223 -20.38 -6.49 -5.41
N ALA A 224 -20.41 -5.21 -5.05
CA ALA A 224 -20.21 -4.75 -3.68
C ALA A 224 -21.25 -5.34 -2.69
N ALA A 225 -22.52 -5.38 -3.06
CA ALA A 225 -23.56 -5.96 -2.21
C ALA A 225 -23.37 -7.49 -2.02
N SER A 226 -22.95 -8.19 -3.06
CA SER A 226 -22.66 -9.63 -3.01
C SER A 226 -21.44 -9.91 -2.13
N PHE A 227 -20.42 -9.07 -2.21
CA PHE A 227 -19.26 -9.09 -1.33
C PHE A 227 -19.66 -8.87 0.13
N ASP A 228 -20.43 -7.83 0.41
CA ASP A 228 -20.86 -7.49 1.78
C ASP A 228 -21.74 -8.59 2.40
N ALA A 229 -22.57 -9.27 1.59
CA ALA A 229 -23.34 -10.44 2.02
C ALA A 229 -22.44 -11.64 2.32
N ASN A 230 -21.43 -11.91 1.46
CA ASN A 230 -20.48 -12.99 1.65
C ASN A 230 -19.62 -12.79 2.90
N GLU A 231 -19.17 -11.57 3.20
CA GLU A 231 -18.42 -11.28 4.43
C GLU A 231 -19.26 -11.52 5.70
N LYS A 232 -20.56 -11.19 5.66
CA LYS A 232 -21.48 -11.53 6.77
C LYS A 232 -21.62 -13.04 6.95
N GLU A 233 -21.73 -13.78 5.86
CA GLU A 233 -21.79 -15.24 5.86
C GLU A 233 -20.51 -15.86 6.46
N ILE A 234 -19.33 -15.42 6.00
CA ILE A 234 -18.03 -15.83 6.55
C ILE A 234 -17.96 -15.60 8.06
N ALA A 235 -18.36 -14.41 8.52
CA ALA A 235 -18.33 -14.08 9.95
C ALA A 235 -19.27 -14.98 10.78
N GLN A 236 -20.47 -15.25 10.27
CA GLN A 236 -21.43 -16.15 10.92
C GLN A 236 -20.93 -17.59 10.99
N LEU A 237 -20.38 -18.11 9.89
CA LEU A 237 -19.81 -19.46 9.82
C LEU A 237 -18.60 -19.59 10.76
N LEU A 238 -17.72 -18.59 10.80
CA LEU A 238 -16.58 -18.57 11.71
C LEU A 238 -17.02 -18.61 13.18
N GLY A 239 -18.05 -17.84 13.56
CA GLY A 239 -18.61 -17.88 14.91
C GLY A 239 -19.16 -19.27 15.29
N LYS A 240 -19.85 -19.94 14.36
CA LYS A 240 -20.32 -21.33 14.55
C LYS A 240 -19.16 -22.30 14.73
N ILE A 241 -18.11 -22.18 13.91
CA ILE A 241 -16.90 -23.02 14.01
C ILE A 241 -16.24 -22.82 15.38
N GLN A 242 -16.08 -21.58 15.83
CA GLN A 242 -15.46 -21.28 17.12
C GLN A 242 -16.28 -21.85 18.28
N SER A 243 -17.60 -21.67 18.27
CA SER A 243 -18.50 -22.25 19.29
C SER A 243 -18.38 -23.76 19.36
N LYS A 244 -18.47 -24.44 18.20
CA LYS A 244 -18.40 -25.91 18.15
C LYS A 244 -17.00 -26.45 18.48
N THR A 245 -15.94 -25.69 18.16
CA THR A 245 -14.57 -26.04 18.57
C THR A 245 -14.43 -25.96 20.08
N ALA A 246 -15.00 -24.94 20.73
CA ALA A 246 -15.00 -24.83 22.19
C ALA A 246 -15.81 -25.96 22.85
N GLU A 247 -16.97 -26.31 22.30
CA GLU A 247 -17.76 -27.47 22.76
C GLU A 247 -16.97 -28.78 22.64
N LYS A 248 -16.27 -29.00 21.51
CA LYS A 248 -15.42 -30.17 21.28
C LYS A 248 -14.26 -30.28 22.27
N GLN A 249 -13.74 -29.14 22.75
CA GLN A 249 -12.70 -29.10 23.78
C GLN A 249 -13.26 -29.44 25.17
N ALA A 250 -14.52 -29.08 25.44
CA ALA A 250 -15.17 -29.34 26.72
C ALA A 250 -15.79 -30.74 26.82
N ARG A 251 -16.27 -31.30 25.71
CA ARG A 251 -16.90 -32.63 25.64
C ARG A 251 -16.75 -33.27 24.27
N GLN A 252 -17.01 -34.58 24.19
CA GLN A 252 -17.19 -35.24 22.91
C GLN A 252 -18.48 -34.75 22.23
N LEU A 253 -18.36 -34.43 20.93
CA LEU A 253 -19.49 -34.10 20.08
C LEU A 253 -20.27 -35.39 19.77
N THR A 254 -21.59 -35.29 19.62
CA THR A 254 -22.37 -36.39 19.05
C THR A 254 -22.05 -36.57 17.56
N GLU A 255 -22.50 -37.68 16.98
CA GLU A 255 -22.34 -37.95 15.54
C GLU A 255 -23.02 -36.87 14.69
N GLU A 256 -24.26 -36.49 15.04
CA GLU A 256 -25.00 -35.41 14.37
C GLU A 256 -24.28 -34.06 14.47
N GLU A 257 -23.70 -33.74 15.63
CA GLU A 257 -22.95 -32.50 15.83
C GLU A 257 -21.64 -32.48 15.05
N SER A 258 -21.01 -33.65 14.87
CA SER A 258 -19.80 -33.80 14.08
C SER A 258 -20.09 -33.60 12.59
N VAL A 259 -21.16 -34.22 12.08
CA VAL A 259 -21.63 -34.01 10.70
C VAL A 259 -22.00 -32.53 10.44
N TYR A 260 -22.69 -31.90 11.39
CA TYR A 260 -22.98 -30.47 11.31
C TYR A 260 -21.71 -29.61 11.28
N PHE A 261 -20.74 -29.93 12.15
CA PHE A 261 -19.48 -29.19 12.22
C PHE A 261 -18.70 -29.28 10.91
N ASP A 262 -18.57 -30.47 10.34
CA ASP A 262 -17.91 -30.69 9.04
C ASP A 262 -18.61 -29.92 7.91
N LYS A 263 -19.95 -29.91 7.91
CA LYS A 263 -20.73 -29.10 6.96
C LYS A 263 -20.39 -27.61 7.09
N VAL A 264 -20.40 -27.07 8.30
CA VAL A 264 -20.10 -25.64 8.54
C VAL A 264 -18.67 -25.30 8.12
N GLN A 265 -17.70 -26.20 8.33
CA GLN A 265 -16.32 -26.01 7.84
C GLN A 265 -16.24 -25.97 6.31
N ASN A 266 -16.96 -26.87 5.62
CA ASN A 266 -17.01 -26.89 4.16
C ASN A 266 -17.70 -25.64 3.60
N ASP A 267 -18.82 -25.23 4.18
CA ASP A 267 -19.53 -23.98 3.81
C ASP A 267 -18.62 -22.76 4.02
N TYR A 268 -17.83 -22.75 5.10
CA TYR A 268 -16.86 -21.68 5.36
C TYR A 268 -15.76 -21.62 4.28
N ILE A 269 -15.20 -22.78 3.88
CA ILE A 269 -14.20 -22.85 2.81
C ILE A 269 -14.81 -22.38 1.47
N ALA A 270 -16.04 -22.76 1.16
CA ALA A 270 -16.73 -22.31 -0.04
C ALA A 270 -16.95 -20.79 -0.04
N ALA A 271 -17.38 -20.20 1.08
CA ALA A 271 -17.54 -18.77 1.23
C ALA A 271 -16.21 -18.00 1.09
N LEU A 272 -15.10 -18.57 1.59
CA LEU A 272 -13.75 -18.05 1.35
C LEU A 272 -13.34 -18.12 -0.12
N GLY A 273 -13.70 -19.19 -0.83
CA GLY A 273 -13.48 -19.34 -2.27
C GLY A 273 -14.22 -18.25 -3.07
N LYS A 274 -15.51 -18.06 -2.78
CA LYS A 274 -16.32 -17.00 -3.41
C LYS A 274 -15.75 -15.60 -3.15
N ARG A 275 -15.23 -15.35 -1.94
CA ARG A 275 -14.51 -14.10 -1.65
C ARG A 275 -13.31 -13.93 -2.58
N ALA A 276 -12.47 -14.95 -2.70
CA ALA A 276 -11.26 -14.92 -3.52
C ALA A 276 -11.57 -14.65 -5.01
N GLU A 277 -12.68 -15.18 -5.53
CA GLU A 277 -13.14 -14.89 -6.89
C GLU A 277 -13.56 -13.42 -7.06
N ILE A 278 -14.27 -12.85 -6.09
CA ILE A 278 -14.67 -11.44 -6.12
C ILE A 278 -13.45 -10.51 -6.02
N VAL A 279 -12.44 -10.88 -5.24
CA VAL A 279 -11.22 -10.09 -5.02
C VAL A 279 -10.04 -10.49 -5.92
N LYS A 280 -10.29 -11.26 -6.99
CA LYS A 280 -9.24 -11.79 -7.85
C LYS A 280 -8.36 -10.67 -8.42
N GLY A 281 -7.05 -10.87 -8.38
CA GLY A 281 -6.07 -9.88 -8.87
C GLY A 281 -5.68 -8.81 -7.84
N ILE A 282 -6.12 -8.94 -6.59
CA ILE A 282 -5.73 -8.05 -5.47
C ILE A 282 -4.55 -8.66 -4.66
N ASP A 283 -4.03 -9.83 -5.02
CA ASP A 283 -2.86 -10.39 -4.33
C ASP A 283 -1.59 -9.61 -4.65
N LEU A 284 -0.75 -9.38 -3.64
CA LEU A 284 0.55 -8.67 -3.77
C LEU A 284 1.62 -9.61 -4.33
N SER A 285 1.37 -10.15 -5.52
CA SER A 285 2.20 -11.17 -6.17
C SER A 285 3.10 -10.60 -7.27
N GLU A 286 2.91 -9.32 -7.63
CA GLU A 286 3.66 -8.68 -8.70
C GLU A 286 5.14 -8.51 -8.32
N THR A 287 6.01 -8.73 -9.30
CA THR A 287 7.45 -8.54 -9.17
C THR A 287 7.99 -7.74 -10.35
N ALA A 288 9.06 -6.98 -10.11
CA ALA A 288 9.83 -6.30 -11.15
C ALA A 288 11.29 -6.71 -11.04
N LYS A 289 11.92 -6.98 -12.20
CA LYS A 289 13.37 -7.16 -12.31
C LYS A 289 13.98 -5.79 -12.57
N VAL A 290 14.72 -5.27 -11.59
CA VAL A 290 15.28 -3.90 -11.60
C VAL A 290 16.80 -4.00 -11.65
N TYR A 291 17.46 -3.09 -12.35
CA TYR A 291 18.93 -3.01 -12.38
C TYR A 291 19.50 -2.50 -11.06
N LYS A 292 20.70 -2.95 -10.71
CA LYS A 292 21.47 -2.36 -9.62
C LYS A 292 21.95 -0.96 -10.06
N LYS A 293 21.93 0.02 -9.15
CA LYS A 293 22.28 1.44 -9.43
C LYS A 293 23.62 1.64 -10.13
N GLU A 294 24.61 0.80 -9.86
CA GLU A 294 25.95 0.90 -10.44
C GLU A 294 26.07 0.21 -11.81
N SER A 295 25.15 -0.70 -12.15
CA SER A 295 25.19 -1.47 -13.40
C SER A 295 24.75 -0.68 -14.63
N TYR A 296 24.07 0.46 -14.46
CA TYR A 296 23.63 1.31 -15.57
C TYR A 296 24.78 2.16 -16.15
N LYS A 297 25.80 2.47 -15.34
CA LYS A 297 26.95 3.26 -15.80
C LYS A 297 27.86 2.50 -16.77
N THR A 298 27.95 1.18 -16.63
CA THR A 298 28.81 0.34 -17.47
C THR A 298 28.21 0.06 -18.85
N SER A 299 26.89 0.19 -19.03
CA SER A 299 26.21 -0.11 -20.29
C SER A 299 26.04 1.10 -21.23
N VAL A 300 26.22 2.34 -20.73
CA VAL A 300 26.11 3.57 -21.53
C VAL A 300 27.48 3.95 -22.14
N GLU A 301 28.59 3.43 -21.61
CA GLU A 301 29.93 3.62 -22.20
C GLU A 301 30.26 2.59 -23.30
N GLU A 302 29.38 1.62 -23.56
CA GLU A 302 29.55 0.60 -24.62
C GLU A 302 28.65 0.82 -25.86
N TYR A 303 28.05 2.02 -26.02
CA TYR A 303 27.33 2.42 -27.22
C TYR A 303 27.72 3.82 -27.72
#